data_AF-Q6PTH8-F1
#
_entry.id   AF-Q6PTH8-F1
#
_cell.length_a   1.000
_cell.length_b   1.000
_cell.length_c   1.000
_cell.angle_alpha   90.00
_cell.angle_beta   90.00
_cell.angle_gamma   90.00
#
_symmetry.space_group_name_H-M   'P 1'
#
loop_
_entity.id
_entity.type
_entity.pdbx_description
1 polymer ?
#
loop_
_entity_poly.entity_id
_entity_poly.type
_entity_poly.pdbx_seq_one_letter_code
_entity_poly.pdbx_strand_id
1 'polypeptide(L)'
;AVRAVVRMGSYLGCKVYYIREGYQGMVDGGDNIIEATWASSSGIMQKGGTVIGSARCADFRERPGRLKAARNLVEKDITNLVVIGGDGSLTGADLFRREWMSLLDELKSTNQITEEPKRNNHCHLNIVGMVGSIDNDFCGTDMTIGTDSALHRIIESVDAISTTASSHQRAFV
;
A
#
# COMPACT_ATOMS: atom_id res chain seq x y z
N ALA A 1 -7.76 5.21 5.20
CA ALA A 1 -6.31 5.49 5.05
C ALA A 1 -6.00 6.35 3.82
N VAL A 2 -6.17 5.83 2.59
CA VAL A 2 -5.80 6.51 1.32
C VAL A 2 -6.28 7.97 1.23
N ARG A 3 -7.57 8.22 1.50
CA ARG A 3 -8.14 9.59 1.50
C ARG A 3 -7.37 10.57 2.39
N ALA A 4 -6.96 10.13 3.58
CA ALA A 4 -6.29 11.00 4.54
C ALA A 4 -4.90 11.38 4.03
N VAL A 5 -4.16 10.41 3.46
CA VAL A 5 -2.84 10.63 2.86
C VAL A 5 -2.94 11.64 1.71
N VAL A 6 -3.89 11.46 0.79
CA VAL A 6 -4.07 12.38 -0.35
C VAL A 6 -4.41 13.78 0.14
N ARG A 7 -5.40 13.91 1.02
CA ARG A 7 -5.85 15.24 1.47
C ARG A 7 -4.80 15.96 2.30
N MET A 8 -4.09 15.25 3.17
CA MET A 8 -3.02 15.85 3.98
C MET A 8 -1.81 16.22 3.11
N GLY A 9 -1.43 15.36 2.16
CA GLY A 9 -0.38 15.66 1.19
C GLY A 9 -0.71 16.90 0.36
N SER A 10 -1.92 16.97 -0.21
CA SER A 10 -2.38 18.15 -0.95
C SER A 10 -2.44 19.42 -0.07
N TYR A 11 -2.87 19.29 1.18
CA TYR A 11 -2.92 20.42 2.13
C TYR A 11 -1.53 20.99 2.43
N LEU A 12 -0.51 20.12 2.53
CA LEU A 12 0.89 20.52 2.72
C LEU A 12 1.59 20.99 1.42
N GLY A 13 0.87 21.02 0.29
CA GLY A 13 1.43 21.39 -1.01
C GLY A 13 2.23 20.30 -1.71
N CYS A 14 2.15 19.05 -1.23
CA CYS A 14 2.80 17.90 -1.86
C CYS A 14 1.97 17.39 -3.05
N LYS A 15 2.66 16.93 -4.10
CA LYS A 15 2.04 16.10 -5.14
C LYS A 15 1.90 14.67 -4.64
N VAL A 16 0.71 14.09 -4.79
CA VAL A 16 0.42 12.73 -4.33
C VAL A 16 0.06 11.89 -5.55
N TYR A 17 0.57 10.66 -5.60
CA TYR A 17 0.27 9.70 -6.66
C TYR A 17 -0.39 8.46 -6.06
N TYR A 18 -1.38 7.92 -6.75
CA TYR A 18 -1.88 6.58 -6.50
C TYR A 18 -1.03 5.57 -7.25
N ILE A 19 -0.72 4.46 -6.60
CA ILE A 19 -0.14 3.28 -7.22
C ILE A 19 -1.22 2.20 -7.19
N ARG A 20 -1.73 1.85 -8.38
CA ARG A 20 -2.80 0.85 -8.50
C ARG A 20 -2.28 -0.57 -8.30
N GLU A 21 -3.16 -1.46 -7.85
CA GLU A 21 -2.86 -2.90 -7.69
C GLU A 21 -1.63 -3.19 -6.80
N GLY A 22 -1.32 -2.30 -5.85
CA GLY A 22 -0.22 -2.48 -4.89
C GLY A 22 1.15 -2.53 -5.55
N TYR A 23 1.99 -3.48 -5.14
CA TYR A 23 3.34 -3.62 -5.69
C TYR A 23 3.33 -4.00 -7.18
N GLN A 24 2.28 -4.66 -7.66
CA GLN A 24 2.20 -5.04 -9.08
C GLN A 24 2.18 -3.79 -9.97
N GLY A 25 1.29 -2.84 -9.69
CA GLY A 25 1.26 -1.60 -10.47
C GLY A 25 2.49 -0.72 -10.26
N MET A 26 3.22 -0.89 -9.14
CA MET A 26 4.53 -0.25 -8.97
C MET A 26 5.57 -0.82 -9.93
N VAL A 27 5.60 -2.15 -10.11
CA VAL A 27 6.49 -2.86 -11.05
C VAL A 27 6.11 -2.58 -12.51
N ASP A 28 4.81 -2.60 -12.80
CA ASP A 28 4.29 -2.35 -14.15
C ASP A 28 4.50 -0.90 -14.60
N GLY A 29 4.37 0.05 -13.66
CA GLY A 29 4.54 1.48 -13.94
C GLY A 29 3.47 2.04 -14.87
N GLY A 30 3.82 3.11 -15.60
CA GLY A 30 2.93 3.74 -16.59
C GLY A 30 1.60 4.22 -16.01
N ASP A 31 0.49 3.75 -16.58
CA ASP A 31 -0.88 4.13 -16.20
C ASP A 31 -1.30 3.62 -14.81
N ASN A 32 -0.48 2.80 -14.16
CA ASN A 32 -0.72 2.39 -12.78
C ASN A 32 -0.29 3.44 -11.75
N ILE A 33 0.55 4.41 -12.14
CA ILE A 33 1.01 5.51 -11.29
C ILE A 33 0.33 6.80 -11.76
N ILE A 34 -0.79 7.14 -11.10
CA ILE A 34 -1.64 8.27 -11.49
C ILE A 34 -1.63 9.36 -10.44
N GLU A 35 -1.62 10.63 -10.86
CA GLU A 35 -1.68 11.75 -9.91
C GLU A 35 -3.04 11.78 -9.21
N ALA A 36 -3.01 11.88 -7.88
CA ALA A 36 -4.20 11.98 -7.04
C ALA A 36 -4.59 13.45 -6.87
N THR A 37 -5.86 13.75 -7.12
CA THR A 37 -6.45 15.06 -6.90
C THR A 37 -7.37 15.06 -5.68
N TRP A 38 -7.72 16.25 -5.21
CA TRP A 38 -8.71 16.39 -4.13
C TRP A 38 -10.04 15.69 -4.48
N ALA A 39 -10.49 15.85 -5.72
CA ALA A 39 -11.72 15.23 -6.24
C ALA A 39 -11.61 13.71 -6.26
N SER A 40 -10.48 13.14 -6.70
CA SER A 40 -10.30 11.67 -6.77
C SER A 40 -10.25 10.99 -5.40
N SER A 41 -10.08 11.74 -4.31
CA SER A 41 -10.14 11.20 -2.93
C SER A 41 -11.52 11.35 -2.26
N SER A 42 -12.51 11.88 -2.98
CA SER A 42 -13.85 12.14 -2.44
C SER A 42 -14.80 10.95 -2.65
N GLY A 43 -15.72 10.73 -1.72
CA GLY A 43 -16.70 9.63 -1.81
C GLY A 43 -16.14 8.21 -1.61
N ILE A 44 -14.91 8.08 -1.12
CA ILE A 44 -14.26 6.78 -0.88
C ILE A 44 -14.25 6.35 0.58
N MET A 45 -14.72 7.19 1.50
CA MET A 45 -14.64 6.93 2.96
C MET A 45 -15.54 5.77 3.39
N GLN A 46 -16.71 5.67 2.79
CA GLN A 46 -17.73 4.66 3.08
C GLN A 46 -17.57 3.38 2.25
N LYS A 47 -16.57 3.32 1.36
CA LYS A 47 -16.34 2.15 0.51
C LYS A 47 -15.44 1.16 1.24
N GLY A 48 -15.88 -0.09 1.31
CA GLY A 48 -15.04 -1.21 1.77
C GLY A 48 -13.92 -1.53 0.77
N GLY A 49 -12.88 -2.19 1.26
CA GLY A 49 -11.71 -2.53 0.46
C GLY A 49 -10.85 -1.32 0.08
N THR A 50 -10.16 -1.42 -1.06
CA THR A 50 -9.27 -0.36 -1.54
C THR A 50 -9.68 0.09 -2.94
N VAL A 51 -9.94 1.39 -3.10
CA VAL A 51 -10.34 2.00 -4.38
C VAL A 51 -9.21 2.00 -5.42
N ILE A 52 -7.97 1.77 -4.99
CA ILE A 52 -6.79 1.67 -5.86
C ILE A 52 -6.41 0.22 -6.18
N GLY A 53 -7.15 -0.76 -5.66
CA GLY A 53 -6.83 -2.18 -5.83
C GLY A 53 -5.71 -2.66 -4.90
N SER A 54 -5.57 -3.97 -4.80
CA SER A 54 -4.45 -4.64 -4.12
C SER A 54 -4.20 -5.97 -4.81
N ALA A 55 -3.02 -6.16 -5.39
CA ALA A 55 -2.61 -7.43 -5.97
C ALA A 55 -1.41 -8.01 -5.23
N ARG A 56 -1.37 -9.34 -5.12
CA ARG A 56 -0.14 -10.04 -4.76
C ARG A 56 0.83 -9.91 -5.93
N CYS A 57 2.07 -9.54 -5.64
CA CYS A 57 3.11 -9.37 -6.65
C CYS A 57 4.24 -10.36 -6.39
N ALA A 58 4.41 -11.33 -7.30
CA ALA A 58 5.53 -12.27 -7.24
C ALA A 58 6.84 -11.58 -7.64
N ASP A 59 6.80 -10.78 -8.69
CA ASP A 59 7.95 -10.07 -9.25
C ASP A 59 8.65 -9.18 -8.21
N PHE A 60 7.90 -8.54 -7.32
CA PHE A 60 8.48 -7.68 -6.27
C PHE A 60 9.28 -8.45 -5.21
N ARG A 61 9.08 -9.78 -5.10
CA ARG A 61 9.92 -10.63 -4.24
C ARG A 61 11.32 -10.82 -4.82
N GLU A 62 11.46 -10.66 -6.12
CA GLU A 62 12.74 -10.77 -6.81
C GLU A 62 13.37 -9.39 -7.05
N ARG A 63 14.70 -9.35 -7.05
CA ARG A 63 15.47 -8.12 -7.27
C ARG A 63 15.17 -7.45 -8.63
N PRO A 64 14.99 -8.18 -9.75
CA PRO A 64 14.63 -7.56 -11.03
C PRO A 64 13.29 -6.82 -11.00
N GLY A 65 12.28 -7.33 -10.29
CA GLY A 65 11.00 -6.64 -10.14
C GLY A 65 11.15 -5.37 -9.29
N ARG A 66 11.91 -5.42 -8.20
CA ARG A 66 12.23 -4.23 -7.39
C ARG A 66 13.00 -3.18 -8.19
N LEU A 67 13.91 -3.59 -9.07
CA LEU A 67 14.63 -2.68 -9.95
C LEU A 67 13.70 -1.96 -10.94
N LYS A 68 12.74 -2.67 -11.54
CA LYS A 68 11.70 -2.06 -12.38
C LYS A 68 10.84 -1.07 -11.59
N ALA A 69 10.41 -1.45 -10.38
CA ALA A 69 9.63 -0.58 -9.50
C ALA A 69 10.40 0.70 -9.14
N ALA A 70 11.68 0.58 -8.77
CA ALA A 70 12.54 1.72 -8.47
C ALA A 70 12.68 2.67 -9.68
N ARG A 71 12.89 2.12 -10.87
CA ARG A 71 12.93 2.90 -12.13
C ARG A 71 11.66 3.72 -12.32
N ASN A 72 10.49 3.10 -12.19
CA ASN A 72 9.20 3.77 -12.40
C ASN A 72 8.94 4.88 -11.36
N LEU A 73 9.40 4.70 -10.11
CA LEU A 73 9.31 5.74 -9.09
C LEU A 73 10.24 6.93 -9.40
N VAL A 74 11.48 6.66 -9.84
CA VAL A 74 12.45 7.69 -10.20
C VAL A 74 12.00 8.48 -11.44
N GLU A 75 11.41 7.81 -12.45
CA GLU A 75 10.83 8.48 -13.63
C GLU A 75 9.75 9.51 -13.27
N LYS A 76 9.08 9.36 -12.13
CA LYS A 76 8.04 10.26 -11.61
C LYS A 76 8.53 11.18 -10.48
N ASP A 77 9.83 11.19 -10.17
CA ASP A 77 10.42 11.98 -9.06
C ASP A 77 9.78 11.63 -7.69
N ILE A 78 9.42 10.36 -7.48
CA ILE A 78 8.78 9.87 -6.24
C ILE A 78 9.83 9.26 -5.31
N THR A 79 10.09 9.93 -4.19
CA THR A 79 11.02 9.49 -3.14
C THR A 79 10.36 9.25 -1.78
N ASN A 80 9.06 9.49 -1.68
CA ASN A 80 8.27 9.31 -0.47
C ASN A 80 7.16 8.31 -0.75
N LEU A 81 7.15 7.20 -0.02
CA LEU A 81 6.22 6.11 -0.22
C LEU A 81 5.41 5.87 1.07
N VAL A 82 4.08 5.86 0.93
CA VAL A 82 3.18 5.46 2.01
C VAL A 82 2.60 4.10 1.66
N VAL A 83 2.94 3.08 2.44
CA VAL A 83 2.51 1.69 2.22
C VAL A 83 1.40 1.36 3.23
N ILE A 84 0.21 1.02 2.72
CA ILE A 84 -0.93 0.61 3.54
C ILE A 84 -1.18 -0.88 3.26
N GLY A 85 -0.96 -1.74 4.25
CA GLY A 85 -1.13 -3.18 4.08
C GLY A 85 -0.81 -3.97 5.35
N GLY A 86 -0.79 -5.29 5.23
CA GLY A 86 -0.44 -6.19 6.34
C GLY A 86 1.06 -6.39 6.49
N ASP A 87 1.46 -7.31 7.37
CA ASP A 87 2.85 -7.59 7.72
C ASP A 87 3.75 -7.84 6.49
N GLY A 88 3.36 -8.75 5.60
CA GLY A 88 4.14 -9.06 4.41
C GLY A 88 4.38 -7.85 3.49
N SER A 89 3.42 -6.91 3.42
CA SER A 89 3.58 -5.69 2.63
C SER A 89 4.58 -4.73 3.28
N LEU A 90 4.52 -4.57 4.60
CA LEU A 90 5.41 -3.69 5.35
C LEU A 90 6.85 -4.24 5.41
N THR A 91 7.01 -5.54 5.56
CA THR A 91 8.30 -6.23 5.46
C THR A 91 8.93 -6.03 4.08
N GLY A 92 8.14 -6.18 3.01
CA GLY A 92 8.60 -5.90 1.64
C GLY A 92 9.03 -4.44 1.44
N ALA A 93 8.35 -3.50 2.08
CA ALA A 93 8.69 -2.09 2.03
C ALA A 93 10.04 -1.80 2.71
N ASP A 94 10.28 -2.38 3.89
CA ASP A 94 11.57 -2.20 4.58
C ASP A 94 12.73 -2.82 3.80
N LEU A 95 12.54 -4.00 3.21
CA LEU A 95 13.54 -4.59 2.30
C LEU A 95 13.85 -3.66 1.12
N PHE A 96 12.81 -3.11 0.48
CA PHE A 96 12.96 -2.19 -0.64
C PHE A 96 13.73 -0.92 -0.26
N ARG A 97 13.46 -0.36 0.94
CA ARG A 97 14.21 0.78 1.47
C ARG A 97 15.69 0.47 1.70
N ARG A 98 16.01 -0.70 2.26
CA ARG A 98 17.40 -1.13 2.52
C ARG A 98 18.17 -1.31 1.22
N GLU A 99 17.52 -1.85 0.19
CA GLU A 99 18.15 -2.11 -1.11
C GLU A 99 18.16 -0.87 -2.04
N TRP A 100 17.45 0.20 -1.69
CA TRP A 100 17.24 1.37 -2.55
C TRP A 100 18.52 1.93 -3.19
N MET A 101 19.57 2.15 -2.39
CA MET A 101 20.85 2.67 -2.89
C MET A 101 21.49 1.74 -3.91
N SER A 102 21.48 0.43 -3.63
CA SER A 102 22.04 -0.56 -4.55
C SER A 102 21.25 -0.64 -5.85
N LEU A 103 19.93 -0.49 -5.80
CA LEU A 103 19.07 -0.46 -6.99
C LEU A 103 19.34 0.79 -7.84
N LEU A 104 19.54 1.95 -7.22
CA LEU A 104 19.88 3.18 -7.93
C LEU A 104 21.23 3.10 -8.63
N ASP A 105 22.24 2.51 -7.99
CA ASP A 105 23.56 2.32 -8.60
C ASP A 105 23.50 1.36 -9.80
N GLU A 106 22.70 0.29 -9.68
CA GLU A 106 22.46 -0.66 -10.77
C GLU A 106 21.74 0.01 -11.96
N LEU A 107 20.72 0.84 -11.68
CA LEU A 107 20.00 1.60 -12.71
C LEU A 107 20.89 2.60 -13.45
N LYS A 108 21.81 3.27 -12.73
CA LYS A 108 22.83 4.14 -13.35
C LYS A 108 23.79 3.35 -14.22
N SER A 109 24.28 2.21 -13.74
CA SER A 109 25.25 1.38 -14.48
C SER A 109 24.67 0.81 -15.78
N THR A 110 23.36 0.53 -15.80
CA THR A 110 22.66 -0.03 -16.97
C THR A 110 22.15 1.05 -17.92
N ASN A 111 22.46 2.33 -17.65
CA ASN A 111 22.03 3.49 -18.44
C ASN A 111 20.51 3.58 -18.68
N GLN A 112 19.71 2.98 -17.79
CA GLN A 112 18.25 2.98 -17.88
C GLN A 112 17.62 4.29 -17.37
N ILE A 113 18.44 5.19 -16.82
CA ILE A 113 18.06 6.52 -16.36
C ILE A 113 19.05 7.51 -16.97
N THR A 114 18.54 8.44 -17.79
CA THR A 114 19.34 9.25 -18.73
C THR A 114 19.81 10.59 -18.14
N GLU A 115 19.27 11.01 -17.01
CA GLU A 115 19.59 12.30 -16.40
C GLU A 115 20.20 12.07 -15.03
N GLU A 116 21.25 12.81 -14.67
CA GLU A 116 21.71 12.90 -13.28
C GLU A 116 20.48 13.15 -12.40
N PRO A 117 20.01 12.17 -11.61
CA PRO A 117 18.79 12.35 -10.85
C PRO A 117 19.12 13.41 -9.81
N LYS A 118 18.70 14.68 -10.04
CA LYS A 118 18.95 15.88 -9.22
C LYS A 118 19.65 15.50 -7.92
N ARG A 119 20.99 15.47 -7.97
CA ARG A 119 21.93 14.64 -7.17
C ARG A 119 21.73 14.57 -5.64
N ASN A 120 20.82 15.38 -5.08
CA ASN A 120 20.61 15.50 -3.64
C ASN A 120 19.27 14.92 -3.13
N ASN A 121 18.23 14.78 -3.98
CA ASN A 121 16.89 14.39 -3.48
C ASN A 121 16.58 12.89 -3.53
N HIS A 122 17.28 12.12 -4.35
CA HIS A 122 16.98 10.69 -4.57
C HIS A 122 17.82 9.72 -3.73
N CYS A 123 18.75 10.24 -2.92
CA CYS A 123 19.64 9.42 -2.10
C CYS A 123 18.90 8.60 -1.03
N HIS A 124 17.68 8.99 -0.66
CA HIS A 124 16.93 8.33 0.38
C HIS A 124 15.47 8.13 -0.04
N LEU A 125 14.99 6.90 0.12
CA LEU A 125 13.59 6.56 0.01
C LEU A 125 12.95 6.65 1.40
N ASN A 126 12.05 7.61 1.58
CA ASN A 126 11.28 7.74 2.80
C ASN A 126 10.07 6.82 2.72
N ILE A 127 9.94 5.90 3.67
CA ILE A 127 8.80 4.99 3.75
C ILE A 127 8.05 5.19 5.05
N VAL A 128 6.73 5.31 4.95
CA VAL A 128 5.80 5.26 6.09
C VAL A 128 4.85 4.10 5.89
N GLY A 129 4.76 3.23 6.90
CA GLY A 129 3.83 2.09 6.91
C GLY A 129 2.56 2.40 7.70
N MET A 130 1.41 1.95 7.20
CA MET A 130 0.16 1.88 7.95
C MET A 130 -0.36 0.45 7.90
N VAL A 131 -0.70 -0.10 9.08
CA VAL A 131 -1.17 -1.49 9.16
C VAL A 131 -2.65 -1.57 8.80
N GLY A 132 -2.93 -2.20 7.66
CA GLY A 132 -4.27 -2.57 7.21
C GLY A 132 -4.41 -4.09 7.20
N SER A 133 -5.02 -4.64 8.24
CA SER A 133 -5.27 -6.06 8.43
C SER A 133 -6.60 -6.24 9.18
N ILE A 134 -7.30 -7.33 8.90
CA ILE A 134 -8.47 -7.73 9.71
C ILE A 134 -8.05 -8.60 10.90
N ASP A 135 -6.85 -9.18 10.84
CA ASP A 135 -6.39 -10.21 11.76
C ASP A 135 -5.81 -9.64 13.08
N ASN A 136 -5.53 -8.32 13.12
CA ASN A 136 -4.87 -7.65 14.25
C ASN A 136 -3.55 -8.32 14.68
N ASP A 137 -2.76 -8.73 13.70
CA ASP A 137 -1.61 -9.62 13.85
C ASP A 137 -0.27 -8.89 13.77
N PHE A 138 -0.26 -7.56 13.65
CA PHE A 138 0.96 -6.77 13.57
C PHE A 138 1.44 -6.33 14.95
N CYS A 139 2.62 -6.81 15.36
CA CYS A 139 3.21 -6.46 16.64
C CYS A 139 3.60 -4.97 16.69
N GLY A 140 3.37 -4.34 17.84
CA GLY A 140 3.67 -2.92 18.06
C GLY A 140 2.49 -1.97 17.80
N THR A 141 1.35 -2.47 17.32
CA THR A 141 0.09 -1.71 17.26
C THR A 141 -0.97 -2.38 18.11
N ASP A 142 -1.74 -1.61 18.89
CA ASP A 142 -2.87 -2.14 19.67
C ASP A 142 -4.04 -2.58 18.79
N MET A 143 -4.22 -1.92 17.64
CA MET A 143 -5.32 -2.17 16.71
C MET A 143 -4.91 -1.92 15.25
N THR A 144 -5.28 -2.82 14.35
CA THR A 144 -5.07 -2.67 12.90
C THR A 144 -6.31 -2.15 12.17
N ILE A 145 -6.11 -1.43 11.07
CA ILE A 145 -7.21 -0.89 10.26
C ILE A 145 -7.94 -2.05 9.57
N GLY A 146 -9.20 -2.27 9.97
CA GLY A 146 -10.07 -3.29 9.40
C GLY A 146 -10.60 -4.29 10.43
N THR A 147 -9.91 -4.46 11.57
CA THR A 147 -10.28 -5.43 12.62
C THR A 147 -11.68 -5.19 13.16
N ASP A 148 -12.02 -3.97 13.58
CA ASP A 148 -13.35 -3.65 14.12
C ASP A 148 -14.46 -3.88 13.09
N SER A 149 -14.21 -3.49 11.83
CA SER A 149 -15.16 -3.74 10.74
C SER A 149 -15.37 -5.23 10.48
N ALA A 150 -14.31 -6.04 10.52
CA ALA A 150 -14.41 -7.50 10.39
C ALA A 150 -15.15 -8.12 11.57
N LEU A 151 -14.83 -7.72 12.80
CA LEU A 151 -15.54 -8.16 14.01
C LEU A 151 -17.03 -7.83 13.94
N HIS A 152 -17.37 -6.64 13.47
CA HIS A 152 -18.76 -6.25 13.31
C HIS A 152 -19.51 -7.15 12.31
N ARG A 153 -18.87 -7.58 11.20
CA ARG A 153 -19.44 -8.57 10.27
C ARG A 153 -19.59 -9.96 10.90
N ILE A 154 -18.65 -10.36 11.75
CA ILE A 154 -18.73 -11.62 12.50
C ILE A 154 -19.94 -11.60 13.44
N ILE A 155 -20.11 -10.52 14.23
CA ILE A 155 -21.23 -10.37 15.16
C ILE A 155 -22.57 -10.42 14.42
N GLU A 156 -22.72 -9.68 13.32
CA GLU A 156 -23.95 -9.74 12.51
C GLU A 156 -24.28 -11.17 12.03
N SER A 157 -23.25 -11.94 11.65
CA SER A 157 -23.42 -13.31 11.20
C SER A 157 -23.81 -14.25 12.34
N VAL A 158 -23.20 -14.08 13.51
CA VAL A 158 -23.52 -14.85 14.73
C VAL A 158 -24.94 -14.55 15.19
N ASP A 159 -25.35 -13.29 15.22
CA ASP A 159 -26.69 -12.86 15.63
C ASP A 159 -27.76 -13.43 14.69
N ALA A 160 -27.49 -13.46 13.39
CA ALA A 160 -28.39 -14.06 12.40
C ALA A 160 -28.60 -15.57 12.63
N ILE A 161 -27.58 -16.29 13.09
CA ILE A 161 -27.64 -17.74 13.33
C ILE A 161 -28.23 -18.06 14.72
N SER A 162 -28.01 -17.20 15.72
CA SER A 162 -28.35 -17.41 17.13
C SER A 162 -29.83 -17.78 17.35
N THR A 163 -30.74 -17.11 16.66
CA THR A 163 -32.19 -17.36 16.74
C THR A 163 -32.57 -18.79 16.30
N THR A 164 -31.92 -19.29 15.25
CA THR A 164 -32.14 -20.64 14.72
C THR A 164 -31.49 -21.70 15.60
N ALA A 165 -30.29 -21.41 16.11
CA ALA A 165 -29.58 -22.29 17.03
C ALA A 165 -30.39 -22.56 18.31
N SER A 166 -30.94 -21.51 18.92
CA SER A 166 -31.79 -21.64 20.10
C SER A 166 -33.09 -22.40 19.83
N SER A 167 -33.72 -22.17 18.67
CA SER A 167 -35.03 -22.77 18.36
C SER A 167 -34.95 -24.28 18.09
N HIS A 168 -33.85 -24.74 17.49
CA HIS A 168 -33.67 -26.14 17.13
C HIS A 168 -32.64 -26.88 17.99
N GLN A 169 -32.13 -26.25 19.06
CA GLN A 169 -31.10 -26.79 19.93
C GLN A 169 -29.88 -27.31 19.14
N ARG A 170 -29.42 -26.51 18.17
CA ARG A 170 -28.30 -26.88 17.29
C ARG A 170 -27.01 -26.23 17.76
N ALA A 171 -25.90 -26.95 17.59
CA ALA A 171 -24.57 -26.39 17.67
C ALA A 171 -24.11 -25.95 16.27
N PHE A 172 -23.56 -24.75 16.17
CA PHE A 172 -22.96 -24.20 14.94
C PHE A 172 -21.47 -23.97 15.20
N VAL A 173 -20.64 -24.28 14.21
CA VAL A 173 -19.19 -24.06 14.19
C VAL A 173 -18.87 -23.10 13.06
#